data_AF-A0A7H9E7X7-F1
#
_entry.id   AF-A0A7H9E7X7-F1
#
_cell.length_a   1.000
_cell.length_b   1.000
_cell.length_c   1.000
_cell.angle_alpha   90.00
_cell.angle_beta   90.00
_cell.angle_gamma   90.00
#
_symmetry.space_group_name_H-M   'P 1'
#
loop_
_entity.id
_entity.type
_entity.pdbx_description
1 polymer ?
#
loop_
_entity_poly.entity_id
_entity_poly.type
_entity_poly.pdbx_seq_one_letter_code
_entity_poly.pdbx_strand_id
1 'polypeptide(L)'
;MIDYKTLRQDKNGIPVRQMYYGIVLKVAIKEKESWTKPNLIDKLKKEVPLPPDLSTFKNPKSKHTIEYLHIDNAIHDLMFRGEAIKHSDRQHYVITDIGKKYIKKMVFILLSMVQSNHK
;
A
#
# COMPACT_ATOMS: atom_id res chain seq x y z
N MET A 1 0.16 -11.58 4.17
CA MET A 1 1.57 -11.25 4.39
C MET A 1 2.36 -11.51 3.12
N ILE A 2 3.08 -10.52 2.64
CA ILE A 2 3.85 -10.49 1.40
C ILE A 2 5.33 -10.41 1.79
N ASP A 3 6.17 -11.24 1.16
CA ASP A 3 7.62 -11.14 1.33
C ASP A 3 8.13 -9.86 0.65
N TYR A 4 8.69 -8.94 1.42
CA TYR A 4 9.19 -7.65 0.93
C TYR A 4 10.32 -7.79 -0.11
N LYS A 5 11.02 -8.93 -0.13
CA LYS A 5 12.07 -9.23 -1.12
C LYS A 5 11.52 -9.45 -2.52
N THR A 6 10.22 -9.76 -2.64
CA THR A 6 9.53 -9.92 -3.92
C THR A 6 9.09 -8.59 -4.52
N LEU A 7 9.17 -7.50 -3.75
CA LEU A 7 8.79 -6.16 -4.18
C LEU A 7 9.99 -5.40 -4.73
N ARG A 8 9.75 -4.46 -5.65
CA ARG A 8 10.81 -3.53 -6.08
C ARG A 8 11.25 -2.68 -4.89
N GLN A 9 12.55 -2.72 -4.60
CA GLN A 9 13.16 -2.01 -3.47
C GLN A 9 13.83 -0.70 -3.92
N ASP A 10 13.97 0.23 -2.99
CA ASP A 10 14.83 1.40 -3.14
C ASP A 10 16.30 1.05 -2.85
N LYS A 11 17.17 2.06 -2.93
CA LYS A 11 18.62 1.90 -2.66
C LYS A 11 18.97 1.42 -1.25
N ASN A 12 18.02 1.46 -0.31
CA ASN A 12 18.19 1.02 1.07
C ASN A 12 17.55 -0.37 1.32
N GLY A 13 17.09 -1.06 0.27
CA GLY A 13 16.43 -2.36 0.40
C GLY A 13 14.98 -2.28 0.88
N ILE A 14 14.37 -1.09 0.92
CA ILE A 14 13.00 -0.88 1.40
C ILE A 14 12.05 -0.80 0.20
N PRO A 15 10.88 -1.47 0.20
CA PRO A 15 9.93 -1.39 -0.90
C PRO A 15 9.57 0.04 -1.27
N VAL A 16 9.59 0.37 -2.57
CA VAL A 16 9.24 1.72 -3.05
C VAL A 16 7.74 1.97 -2.95
N ARG A 17 7.33 3.23 -2.80
CA ARG A 17 5.90 3.64 -2.67
C ARG A 17 4.95 2.99 -3.67
N GLN A 18 5.36 2.79 -4.93
CA GLN A 18 4.48 2.19 -5.96
C GLN A 18 4.08 0.75 -5.63
N MET A 19 4.93 0.01 -4.91
CA MET A 19 4.64 -1.36 -4.51
C MET A 19 3.52 -1.41 -3.47
N TYR A 20 3.34 -0.33 -2.71
CA TYR A 20 2.26 -0.23 -1.74
C TYR A 20 0.91 0.10 -2.37
N TYR A 21 0.80 0.56 -3.62
CA TYR A 21 -0.50 0.97 -4.19
C TYR A 21 -1.55 -0.16 -4.16
N GLY A 22 -1.22 -1.33 -4.70
CA GLY A 22 -2.14 -2.47 -4.69
C GLY A 22 -2.38 -3.02 -3.28
N ILE A 23 -1.39 -2.92 -2.41
CA ILE A 23 -1.44 -3.43 -1.03
C ILE A 23 -2.36 -2.55 -0.18
N VAL A 24 -2.24 -1.21 -0.31
CA VAL A 24 -3.16 -0.25 0.32
C VAL A 24 -4.58 -0.56 -0.11
N LEU A 25 -4.84 -0.73 -1.40
CA LEU A 25 -6.18 -1.06 -1.90
C LEU A 25 -6.70 -2.42 -1.39
N LYS A 26 -5.85 -3.44 -1.32
CA LYS A 26 -6.19 -4.77 -0.77
C LYS A 26 -6.52 -4.72 0.71
N VAL A 27 -5.75 -3.97 1.51
CA VAL A 27 -6.04 -3.78 2.94
C VAL A 27 -7.32 -2.95 3.08
N ALA A 28 -7.46 -1.91 2.28
CA ALA A 28 -8.60 -1.02 2.26
C ALA A 28 -9.93 -1.73 1.96
N ILE A 29 -9.98 -2.64 0.98
CA ILE A 29 -11.26 -3.30 0.63
C ILE A 29 -11.71 -4.34 1.67
N LYS A 30 -10.78 -4.91 2.45
CA LYS A 30 -11.09 -5.97 3.44
C LYS A 30 -11.76 -5.42 4.69
N GLU A 31 -11.47 -4.17 5.03
CA GLU A 31 -12.02 -3.51 6.20
C GLU A 31 -13.37 -2.93 5.83
N LYS A 32 -14.44 -3.45 6.44
CA LYS A 32 -15.81 -2.95 6.22
C LYS A 32 -16.01 -1.51 6.70
N GLU A 33 -15.09 -0.99 7.51
CA GLU A 33 -15.18 0.29 8.21
C GLU A 33 -13.96 1.17 7.91
N SER A 34 -14.21 2.47 7.83
CA SER A 34 -13.24 3.51 7.55
C SER A 34 -12.02 3.43 8.49
N TRP A 35 -10.81 3.70 7.99
CA TRP A 35 -9.59 3.64 8.80
C TRP A 35 -9.01 5.02 9.06
N THR A 36 -8.35 5.19 10.20
CA THR A 36 -7.42 6.31 10.40
C THR A 36 -6.10 6.04 9.67
N LYS A 37 -5.37 7.10 9.30
CA LYS A 37 -4.05 6.97 8.67
C LYS A 37 -3.06 6.14 9.49
N PRO A 38 -2.91 6.32 10.82
CA PRO A 38 -2.04 5.47 11.64
C PRO A 38 -2.44 3.99 11.58
N ASN A 39 -3.73 3.68 11.72
CA ASN A 39 -4.21 2.29 11.67
C ASN A 39 -3.95 1.64 10.31
N LEU A 40 -4.13 2.38 9.22
CA LEU A 40 -3.86 1.87 7.88
C LEU A 40 -2.38 1.59 7.66
N ILE A 41 -1.50 2.51 8.10
CA ILE A 41 -0.05 2.35 8.02
C ILE A 41 0.39 1.11 8.81
N ASP A 42 -0.08 0.95 10.04
CA ASP A 42 0.28 -0.20 10.87
C ASP A 42 -0.18 -1.53 10.25
N LYS A 43 -1.38 -1.57 9.66
CA LYS A 43 -1.85 -2.76 8.92
C LYS A 43 -0.97 -3.05 7.70
N LEU A 44 -0.52 -2.02 6.97
CA LEU A 44 0.35 -2.20 5.82
C LEU A 44 1.72 -2.72 6.20
N LYS A 45 2.28 -2.26 7.32
CA LYS A 45 3.53 -2.80 7.89
C LYS A 45 3.39 -4.28 8.29
N LYS A 46 2.21 -4.69 8.78
CA LYS A 46 1.92 -6.10 9.07
C LYS A 46 1.74 -6.95 7.80
N GLU A 47 1.20 -6.37 6.74
CA GLU A 47 1.05 -7.09 5.46
C GLU A 47 2.38 -7.21 4.72
N VAL A 48 3.31 -6.27 4.90
CA VAL A 48 4.68 -6.29 4.34
C VAL A 48 5.70 -6.07 5.46
N PRO A 49 5.96 -7.07 6.32
CA PRO A 49 6.86 -6.90 7.44
C PRO A 49 8.29 -6.73 6.94
N LEU A 50 8.95 -5.68 7.44
CA LEU A 50 10.37 -5.46 7.27
C LEU A 50 11.13 -5.93 8.51
N PRO A 51 12.38 -6.42 8.35
CA PRO A 51 13.23 -6.69 9.49
C PRO A 51 13.51 -5.39 10.29
N PRO A 52 13.87 -5.48 11.59
CA PRO A 52 13.99 -4.31 12.47
C PRO A 52 14.95 -3.23 11.99
N ASP A 53 16.07 -3.62 11.39
CA ASP A 53 17.08 -2.73 10.78
C ASP A 53 16.48 -1.86 9.65
N LEU A 54 15.60 -2.44 8.82
CA LEU A 54 14.94 -1.72 7.73
C LEU A 54 13.71 -0.93 8.18
N SER A 55 12.88 -1.49 9.07
CA SER A 55 11.64 -0.84 9.54
C SER A 55 11.92 0.41 10.38
N THR A 56 13.06 0.44 11.09
CA THR A 56 13.49 1.57 11.91
C THR A 56 14.38 2.57 11.16
N PHE A 57 14.73 2.29 9.90
CA PHE A 57 15.65 3.11 9.12
C PHE A 57 15.10 4.52 8.90
N LYS A 58 15.79 5.52 9.47
CA LYS A 58 15.36 6.92 9.47
C LYS A 58 15.69 7.62 8.15
N ASN A 59 14.77 8.47 7.70
CA ASN A 59 15.08 9.40 6.62
C ASN A 59 15.88 10.58 7.20
N PRO A 60 17.07 10.92 6.68
CA PRO A 60 17.87 12.03 7.20
C PRO A 60 17.19 13.40 7.09
N LYS A 61 16.16 13.54 6.24
CA LYS A 61 15.41 14.78 5.99
C LYS A 61 14.03 14.79 6.65
N SER A 62 13.68 13.81 7.49
CA SER A 62 12.36 13.72 8.11
C SER A 62 12.40 13.02 9.46
N LYS A 63 11.45 13.34 10.35
CA LYS A 63 11.27 12.62 11.63
C LYS A 63 10.79 11.17 11.45
N HIS A 64 10.29 10.83 10.26
CA HIS A 64 9.71 9.54 9.93
C HIS A 64 10.72 8.56 9.31
N THR A 65 10.43 7.25 9.41
CA THR A 65 11.23 6.21 8.73
C THR A 65 10.98 6.22 7.23
N ILE A 66 11.91 5.66 6.46
CA ILE A 66 11.76 5.57 5.00
C ILE A 66 10.52 4.72 4.64
N GLU A 67 10.32 3.59 5.32
CA GLU A 67 9.14 2.76 5.20
C GLU A 67 7.85 3.57 5.41
N TYR A 68 7.76 4.34 6.50
CA TYR A 68 6.59 5.18 6.78
C TYR A 68 6.32 6.14 5.63
N LEU A 69 7.36 6.81 5.12
CA LEU A 69 7.21 7.80 4.05
C LEU A 69 6.77 7.16 2.73
N HIS A 70 7.28 5.96 2.41
CA HIS A 70 6.82 5.26 1.20
C HIS A 70 5.36 4.85 1.30
N ILE A 71 4.93 4.34 2.46
CA ILE A 71 3.52 3.99 2.70
C ILE A 71 2.64 5.25 2.67
N ASP A 72 3.06 6.32 3.35
CA ASP A 72 2.29 7.55 3.44
C ASP A 72 2.10 8.20 2.06
N ASN A 73 3.19 8.31 1.31
CA ASN A 73 3.12 8.82 -0.06
C ASN A 73 2.25 7.94 -0.95
N ALA A 74 2.21 6.63 -0.71
CA ALA A 74 1.32 5.74 -1.45
C ALA A 74 -0.15 6.02 -1.17
N ILE A 75 -0.51 6.28 0.09
CA ILE A 75 -1.86 6.66 0.48
C ILE A 75 -2.23 8.01 -0.14
N HIS A 76 -1.35 9.01 -0.06
CA HIS A 76 -1.57 10.32 -0.67
C HIS A 76 -1.73 10.24 -2.20
N ASP A 77 -0.89 9.47 -2.89
CA ASP A 77 -0.99 9.27 -4.35
C ASP A 77 -2.34 8.64 -4.72
N LEU A 78 -2.76 7.60 -4.00
CA LEU A 78 -4.06 6.96 -4.23
C LEU A 78 -5.25 7.86 -3.93
N MET A 79 -5.09 8.81 -3.01
CA MET A 79 -6.14 9.77 -2.67
C MET A 79 -6.25 10.88 -3.71
N PHE A 80 -5.15 11.56 -4.02
CA PHE A 80 -5.18 12.77 -4.86
C PHE A 80 -5.05 12.49 -6.35
N ARG A 81 -4.34 11.43 -6.75
CA ARG A 81 -4.07 11.13 -8.17
C ARG A 81 -4.90 9.95 -8.65
N GLY A 82 -5.09 8.97 -7.78
CA GLY A 82 -5.86 7.77 -8.10
C GLY A 82 -7.36 7.91 -7.85
N GLU A 83 -7.79 8.86 -7.01
CA GLU A 83 -9.15 8.95 -6.47
C GLU A 83 -9.69 7.62 -5.94
N ALA A 84 -8.79 6.71 -5.55
CA ALA A 84 -9.09 5.33 -5.19
C ALA A 84 -9.46 5.21 -3.71
N ILE A 85 -9.04 6.20 -2.93
CA ILE A 85 -9.33 6.36 -1.51
C ILE A 85 -9.77 7.81 -1.31
N LYS A 86 -10.71 8.05 -0.40
CA LYS A 86 -11.12 9.40 -0.02
C LYS A 86 -11.27 9.52 1.49
N HIS A 87 -11.25 10.74 1.97
CA HIS A 87 -11.71 11.05 3.31
C HIS A 87 -13.22 10.79 3.42
N SER A 88 -13.64 9.98 4.40
CA SER A 88 -15.04 9.97 4.86
C SER A 88 -15.30 11.14 5.81
N ASP A 89 -14.29 11.49 6.61
CA ASP A 89 -14.22 12.70 7.42
C ASP A 89 -12.76 13.16 7.55
N ARG A 90 -12.48 14.14 8.43
CA ARG A 90 -11.13 14.70 8.61
C ARG A 90 -10.08 13.69 9.12
N GLN A 91 -10.49 12.56 9.67
CA GLN A 91 -9.63 11.58 10.34
C GLN A 91 -9.66 10.21 9.64
N HIS A 92 -10.77 9.88 9.00
CA HIS A 92 -11.03 8.56 8.45
C HIS A 92 -11.02 8.55 6.92
N TYR A 93 -10.57 7.43 6.38
CA TYR A 93 -10.44 7.18 4.96
C TYR A 93 -11.27 5.95 4.58
N VAL A 94 -11.83 5.98 3.38
CA VAL A 94 -12.63 4.90 2.79
C VAL A 94 -12.22 4.66 1.35
N ILE A 95 -12.33 3.41 0.91
CA ILE A 95 -12.14 3.06 -0.50
C ILE A 95 -13.30 3.60 -1.35
N THR A 96 -12.99 4.21 -2.49
CA THR A 96 -14.00 4.69 -3.44
C THR A 96 -14.44 3.57 -4.39
N ASP A 97 -15.51 3.79 -5.15
CA ASP A 97 -15.89 2.83 -6.19
C ASP A 97 -14.86 2.74 -7.32
N ILE A 98 -14.09 3.81 -7.57
CA ILE A 98 -12.92 3.80 -8.46
C ILE A 98 -11.85 2.85 -7.91
N GLY A 99 -11.53 2.96 -6.60
CA GLY A 99 -10.58 2.06 -5.95
C GLY A 99 -11.02 0.60 -6.02
N LYS A 100 -12.30 0.31 -5.78
CA LYS A 100 -12.87 -1.04 -5.94
C LYS A 100 -12.73 -1.56 -7.38
N LYS A 101 -12.92 -0.70 -8.40
CA LYS A 101 -12.71 -1.05 -9.81
C LYS A 101 -11.25 -1.36 -10.13
N TYR A 102 -10.30 -0.59 -9.59
CA TYR A 102 -8.86 -0.86 -9.79
C TYR A 102 -8.45 -2.21 -9.22
N ILE A 103 -8.96 -2.60 -8.05
CA ILE A 103 -8.71 -3.93 -7.50
C ILE A 103 -9.25 -5.01 -8.42
N LYS A 104 -10.48 -4.88 -8.92
CA LYS A 104 -11.07 -5.84 -9.88
C LYS A 104 -10.20 -5.99 -11.14
N LYS A 105 -9.69 -4.87 -11.68
CA LYS A 105 -8.76 -4.90 -12.82
C LYS A 105 -7.43 -5.56 -12.47
N MET A 106 -6.85 -5.26 -11.31
CA MET A 106 -5.59 -5.90 -10.87
C MET A 106 -5.74 -7.41 -10.67
N VAL A 107 -6.84 -7.84 -10.04
CA VAL A 107 -7.16 -9.27 -9.85
C VAL A 107 -7.36 -9.95 -11.20
N PHE A 108 -8.07 -9.32 -12.14
CA PHE A 108 -8.25 -9.85 -13.49
C PHE A 108 -6.93 -9.97 -14.25
N ILE A 109 -6.05 -8.97 -14.17
CA ILE A 109 -4.72 -9.00 -14.80
C ILE A 109 -3.87 -10.12 -14.21
N LEU A 110 -3.80 -10.24 -12.88
CA LEU A 110 -3.09 -11.31 -12.20
C LEU A 110 -3.61 -12.70 -12.58
N LEU A 111 -4.93 -12.88 -12.66
CA LEU A 111 -5.55 -14.15 -13.10
C LEU A 111 -5.25 -14.47 -14.56
N SER A 112 -5.28 -13.47 -15.46
CA SER A 112 -4.96 -13.64 -16.88
C SER A 112 -3.48 -13.99 -17.12
N MET A 113 -2.58 -13.48 -16.28
CA MET A 113 -1.15 -13.82 -16.32
C MET A 113 -0.89 -15.25 -15.81
N VAL A 114 -1.63 -15.70 -14.80
CA VAL A 114 -1.55 -17.10 -14.32
C VAL A 114 -2.08 -18.08 -15.37
N GLN A 115 -3.16 -17.75 -16.08
CA GLN A 115 -3.69 -18.61 -17.15
C GLN A 115 -2.78 -18.69 -18.40
N SER A 116 -1.92 -17.69 -18.62
CA SER A 116 -0.98 -17.68 -19.76
C SER A 116 0.30 -18.48 -19.51
N ASN A 117 0.65 -18.78 -18.26
CA ASN A 117 1.84 -19.56 -17.89
C ASN A 117 1.58 -21.08 -17.83
N HIS A 118 0.39 -21.53 -18.24
CA HIS A 118 0.01 -22.94 -18.32
C HIS A 118 -0.28 -23.40 -19.77
N LYS A 119 0.31 -22.75 -20.78
CA LYS A 119 0.29 -23.21 -22.18
C LYS A 119 1.69 -23.46 -22.70
#